data_AF-A0A257RU59-F1
#
_entry.id   AF-A0A257RU59-F1
#
_cell.length_a   1.000
_cell.length_b   1.000
_cell.length_c   1.000
_cell.angle_alpha   90.00
_cell.angle_beta   90.00
_cell.angle_gamma   90.00
#
_symmetry.space_group_name_H-M   'P 1'
#
loop_
_entity.id
_entity.type
_entity.pdbx_description
1 polymer ?
#
loop_
_entity_poly.entity_id
_entity_poly.type
_entity_poly.pdbx_seq_one_letter_code
_entity_poly.pdbx_strand_id
1 'polypeptide(L)'
;MLWYLKHHRWIKQHQRSMSIKGLANDTRGAAAVEFALVAIPYFALIFAIIQSGLIFFSQEVLQNATQQTARLIMTGQAQTSGMTAQQFLQDVCAEGSPLLTCASLNVNVQTFPSFSAITQVNPVVNGNFNTST
;
A
#
# COMPACT_ATOMS: atom_id res chain seq x y z
N MET A 1 -44.32 54.22 23.91
CA MET A 1 -43.26 55.10 24.40
C MET A 1 -42.65 54.48 25.65
N LEU A 2 -41.41 53.98 25.51
CA LEU A 2 -40.40 53.80 26.56
C LEU A 2 -40.57 52.69 27.61
N TRP A 3 -40.43 51.41 27.22
CA TRP A 3 -39.92 50.37 28.13
C TRP A 3 -39.08 49.35 27.35
N TYR A 4 -37.95 49.81 26.82
CA TYR A 4 -36.91 48.99 26.20
C TYR A 4 -35.58 49.47 26.75
N LEU A 5 -35.00 48.76 27.73
CA LEU A 5 -33.59 48.81 28.19
C LEU A 5 -33.49 48.36 29.66
N LYS A 6 -33.47 47.05 29.94
CA LYS A 6 -32.74 46.54 31.12
C LYS A 6 -32.62 45.01 31.24
N HIS A 7 -32.03 44.27 30.29
CA HIS A 7 -31.65 42.88 30.61
C HIS A 7 -30.44 42.29 29.88
N HIS A 8 -29.45 43.13 29.50
CA HIS A 8 -28.12 42.64 29.14
C HIS A 8 -27.18 42.77 30.33
N ARG A 9 -26.98 41.70 31.08
CA ARG A 9 -25.79 41.39 31.90
C ARG A 9 -26.13 40.13 32.66
N TRP A 10 -25.45 39.04 32.34
CA TRP A 10 -25.02 37.94 33.23
C TRP A 10 -24.72 36.67 32.41
N ILE A 11 -23.94 36.81 31.32
CA ILE A 11 -23.16 35.69 30.78
C ILE A 11 -21.82 35.74 31.51
N LYS A 12 -21.75 35.20 32.74
CA LYS A 12 -20.46 34.94 33.39
C LYS A 12 -19.85 33.70 32.74
N GLN A 13 -19.02 33.97 31.74
CA GLN A 13 -18.06 33.02 31.16
C GLN A 13 -17.30 32.31 32.29
N HIS A 14 -17.61 31.04 32.52
CA HIS A 14 -16.73 30.13 33.25
C HIS A 14 -15.58 29.72 32.33
N GLN A 15 -14.75 30.68 31.93
CA GLN A 15 -13.44 30.39 31.35
C GLN A 15 -12.53 29.94 32.50
N ARG A 16 -12.64 28.66 32.87
CA ARG A 16 -11.58 27.97 33.61
C ARG A 16 -10.37 27.90 32.69
N SER A 17 -9.53 28.92 32.76
CA SER A 17 -8.19 28.90 32.18
C SER A 17 -7.44 27.73 32.81
N MET A 18 -7.22 26.65 32.06
CA MET A 18 -6.33 25.57 32.48
C MET A 18 -4.92 26.15 32.55
N SER A 19 -4.47 26.41 33.78
CA SER A 19 -3.13 26.90 34.05
C SER A 19 -2.11 25.80 33.78
N ILE A 20 -1.33 25.97 32.71
CA ILE A 20 -0.26 25.06 32.28
C ILE A 20 0.81 24.89 33.38
N LYS A 21 0.93 25.86 34.29
CA LYS A 21 1.83 25.80 35.46
C LYS A 21 1.47 24.69 36.46
N GLY A 22 0.19 24.32 36.57
CA GLY A 22 -0.23 23.21 37.44
C GLY A 22 0.17 21.84 36.88
N LEU A 23 0.14 21.70 35.55
CA LEU A 23 0.54 20.48 34.84
C LEU A 23 2.06 20.25 34.88
N ALA A 24 2.85 21.34 34.91
CA ALA A 24 4.31 21.28 34.95
C ALA A 24 4.90 20.86 36.31
N ASN A 25 4.13 20.96 37.40
CA ASN A 25 4.58 20.63 38.76
C ASN A 25 4.05 19.28 39.26
N ASP A 26 3.27 18.56 38.44
CA ASP A 26 2.66 17.30 38.82
C ASP A 26 3.53 16.11 38.37
N THR A 27 4.27 15.51 39.30
CA THR A 27 5.21 14.41 39.04
C THR A 27 4.52 13.05 38.85
N ARG A 28 3.21 12.97 39.14
CA ARG A 28 2.43 11.72 39.07
C ARG A 28 2.30 11.18 37.64
N GLY A 29 2.56 12.00 36.62
CA GLY A 29 2.52 11.64 35.20
C GLY A 29 3.88 11.32 34.56
N ALA A 30 5.01 11.45 35.28
CA ALA A 30 6.35 11.30 34.70
C ALA A 30 6.56 9.91 34.06
N ALA A 31 6.15 8.85 34.74
CA ALA A 31 6.24 7.48 34.22
C ALA A 31 5.39 7.25 32.95
N ALA A 32 4.25 7.94 32.81
CA ALA A 32 3.44 7.86 31.60
C ALA A 32 4.12 8.55 30.40
N VAL A 33 4.84 9.65 30.64
CA VAL A 33 5.62 10.34 29.61
C VAL A 33 6.84 9.52 29.18
N GLU A 34 7.55 8.90 30.14
CA GLU A 34 8.67 8.00 29.87
C GLU A 34 8.24 6.80 29.01
N PHE A 35 7.11 6.18 29.34
CA PHE A 35 6.56 5.09 28.53
C PHE A 35 6.13 5.56 27.14
N ALA A 36 5.47 6.73 27.04
CA ALA A 36 5.05 7.28 25.75
C ALA A 36 6.23 7.53 24.80
N LEU A 37 7.37 8.01 25.33
CA LEU A 37 8.59 8.24 24.54
C LEU A 37 9.14 6.96 23.92
N VAL A 38 9.03 5.81 24.59
CA VAL A 38 9.48 4.51 24.08
C VAL A 38 8.40 3.81 23.25
N ALA A 39 7.13 3.98 23.60
CA ALA A 39 6.00 3.37 22.89
C ALA A 39 5.90 3.86 21.44
N ILE A 40 6.16 5.14 21.18
CA ILE A 40 6.09 5.72 19.82
C ILE A 40 7.03 5.00 18.83
N PRO A 41 8.36 4.93 19.05
CA PRO A 41 9.25 4.22 18.14
C PRO A 41 8.98 2.72 18.11
N TYR A 42 8.54 2.11 19.22
CA TYR A 42 8.19 0.68 19.27
C TYR A 42 7.03 0.34 18.34
N PHE A 43 5.92 1.06 18.42
CA PHE A 43 4.78 0.82 17.53
C PHE A 43 5.10 1.18 16.09
N ALA A 44 5.89 2.23 15.84
CA ALA A 44 6.35 2.56 14.49
C ALA A 44 7.14 1.41 13.86
N LEU A 45 8.03 0.75 14.63
CA LEU A 45 8.77 -0.42 14.16
C LEU A 45 7.86 -1.62 13.91
N ILE A 46 6.87 -1.89 14.77
CA ILE A 46 5.90 -2.96 14.53
C ILE A 46 5.14 -2.73 13.22
N PHE A 47 4.62 -1.53 13.00
CA PHE A 47 3.92 -1.20 11.76
C PHE A 47 4.84 -1.33 10.54
N ALA A 48 6.09 -0.88 10.64
CA ALA A 48 7.07 -1.04 9.58
C ALA A 48 7.33 -2.52 9.24
N ILE A 49 7.45 -3.39 10.25
CA ILE A 49 7.66 -4.83 10.06
C ILE A 49 6.42 -5.46 9.40
N ILE A 50 5.22 -5.19 9.91
CA ILE A 50 3.97 -5.72 9.34
C ILE A 50 3.82 -5.27 7.89
N GLN A 51 4.04 -3.98 7.62
CA GLN A 51 3.91 -3.42 6.28
C GLN A 51 4.94 -4.00 5.31
N SER A 52 6.19 -4.13 5.73
CA SER A 52 7.23 -4.77 4.92
C SER A 52 6.91 -6.24 4.67
N GLY A 53 6.41 -6.95 5.69
CA GLY A 53 5.97 -8.34 5.57
C GLY A 53 4.85 -8.52 4.54
N LEU A 54 3.86 -7.62 4.54
CA LEU A 54 2.78 -7.64 3.53
C LEU A 54 3.30 -7.38 2.11
N ILE A 55 4.26 -6.46 1.95
CA ILE A 55 4.89 -6.18 0.65
C ILE A 55 5.63 -7.42 0.12
N PHE A 56 6.46 -8.05 0.96
CA PHE A 56 7.18 -9.27 0.56
C PHE A 56 6.25 -10.44 0.31
N PHE A 57 5.21 -10.61 1.13
CA PHE A 57 4.20 -11.64 0.92
C PHE A 57 3.53 -11.52 -0.45
N SER A 58 3.11 -10.31 -0.84
CA SER A 58 2.51 -10.07 -2.15
C SER A 58 3.49 -10.36 -3.30
N GLN A 59 4.78 -10.03 -3.13
CA GLN A 59 5.81 -10.34 -4.12
C GLN A 59 6.00 -11.84 -4.30
N GLU A 60 6.14 -12.59 -3.21
CA GLU A 60 6.32 -14.06 -3.28
C GLU A 60 5.10 -14.75 -3.88
N VAL A 61 3.88 -14.30 -3.56
CA VAL A 61 2.66 -14.83 -4.18
C VAL A 61 2.64 -14.56 -5.68
N LEU A 62 2.94 -13.34 -6.12
CA LEU A 62 3.00 -13.00 -7.55
C LEU A 62 4.09 -13.80 -8.27
N GLN A 63 5.25 -13.98 -7.65
CA GLN A 63 6.36 -14.77 -8.17
C GLN A 63 5.94 -16.23 -8.38
N ASN A 64 5.25 -16.84 -7.40
CA ASN A 64 4.77 -18.21 -7.50
C ASN A 64 3.71 -18.36 -8.60
N ALA A 65 2.72 -17.47 -8.66
CA ALA A 65 1.70 -17.47 -9.70
C ALA A 65 2.34 -17.34 -11.10
N THR A 66 3.26 -16.38 -11.27
CA THR A 66 3.98 -16.18 -12.54
C THR A 66 4.79 -17.42 -12.93
N GLN A 67 5.47 -18.09 -11.99
CA GLN A 67 6.22 -19.32 -12.29
C GLN A 67 5.30 -20.45 -12.76
N GLN A 68 4.11 -20.58 -12.19
CA GLN A 68 3.14 -21.57 -12.62
C GLN A 68 2.62 -21.26 -14.02
N THR A 69 2.18 -20.04 -14.29
CA THR A 69 1.66 -19.66 -15.61
C THR A 69 2.75 -19.64 -16.68
N ALA A 70 4.00 -19.28 -16.35
CA ALA A 70 5.13 -19.32 -17.27
C ALA A 70 5.39 -20.73 -17.85
N ARG A 71 5.03 -21.80 -17.12
CA ARG A 71 5.11 -23.17 -17.65
C ARG A 71 4.21 -23.39 -18.86
N LEU A 72 3.07 -22.71 -18.96
CA LEU A 72 2.19 -22.79 -20.13
C LEU A 72 2.88 -22.25 -21.38
N ILE A 73 3.71 -21.21 -21.25
CA ILE A 73 4.51 -20.65 -22.33
C ILE A 73 5.68 -21.60 -22.67
N MET A 74 6.38 -22.11 -21.65
CA MET A 74 7.54 -23.00 -21.85
C MET A 74 7.17 -24.35 -22.46
N THR A 75 5.97 -24.85 -22.18
CA THR A 75 5.47 -26.13 -22.73
C THR A 75 4.79 -25.99 -24.08
N GLY A 76 4.65 -24.77 -24.62
CA GLY A 76 3.96 -24.53 -25.89
C GLY A 76 2.44 -24.47 -25.78
N GLN A 77 1.85 -24.73 -24.60
CA GLN A 77 0.40 -24.79 -24.40
C GLN A 77 -0.28 -23.44 -24.65
N ALA A 78 0.34 -22.33 -24.25
CA ALA A 78 -0.20 -20.99 -24.51
C ALA A 78 -0.26 -20.69 -26.03
N GLN A 79 0.74 -21.15 -26.78
CA GLN A 79 0.86 -20.95 -28.22
C GLN A 79 -0.11 -21.85 -29.00
N THR A 80 -0.26 -23.12 -28.62
CA THR A 80 -1.19 -24.05 -29.28
C THR A 80 -2.65 -23.68 -29.02
N SER A 81 -2.95 -23.06 -27.87
CA SER A 81 -4.30 -22.69 -27.47
C SER A 81 -4.72 -21.30 -27.97
N GLY A 82 -3.83 -20.55 -28.62
CA GLY A 82 -4.10 -19.17 -29.05
C GLY A 82 -4.38 -18.22 -27.88
N MET A 83 -3.74 -18.45 -26.74
CA MET A 83 -3.99 -17.70 -25.51
C MET A 83 -3.63 -16.22 -25.69
N THR A 84 -4.56 -15.32 -25.33
CA THR A 84 -4.32 -13.87 -25.37
C THR A 84 -3.60 -13.40 -24.11
N ALA A 85 -2.96 -12.22 -24.18
CA ALA A 85 -2.30 -11.62 -23.02
C ALA A 85 -3.26 -11.39 -21.84
N GLN A 86 -4.52 -11.05 -22.13
CA GLN A 86 -5.57 -10.88 -21.13
C GLN A 86 -5.91 -12.21 -20.44
N GLN A 87 -5.99 -13.30 -21.21
CA GLN A 87 -6.25 -14.64 -20.66
C GLN A 87 -5.10 -15.08 -19.74
N PHE A 88 -3.86 -14.84 -20.15
CA PHE A 88 -2.68 -15.12 -19.34
C PHE A 88 -2.69 -14.32 -18.03
N LEU A 89 -3.05 -13.03 -18.10
CA LEU A 89 -3.22 -12.19 -16.91
C LEU A 89 -4.28 -12.76 -15.95
N GLN A 90 -5.41 -13.23 -16.48
CA GLN A 90 -6.45 -13.86 -15.66
C GLN A 90 -5.95 -15.12 -14.96
N ASP A 91 -5.14 -15.94 -15.61
CA ASP A 91 -4.57 -17.15 -15.01
C ASP A 91 -3.58 -16.80 -13.88
N VAL A 92 -2.70 -15.81 -14.08
CA VAL A 92 -1.81 -15.29 -13.02
C VAL A 92 -2.62 -14.74 -11.84
N CYS A 93 -3.75 -14.11 -12.13
CA CYS A 93 -4.65 -13.53 -11.13
C CYS A 93 -5.47 -14.56 -10.36
N ALA A 94 -5.84 -15.67 -10.99
CA ALA A 94 -6.55 -16.77 -10.35
C ALA A 94 -5.65 -17.50 -9.32
N GLU A 95 -4.36 -17.63 -9.61
CA GLU A 95 -3.35 -18.18 -8.71
C GLU A 95 -2.84 -17.15 -7.68
N GLY A 96 -3.18 -15.87 -7.89
CA GLY A 96 -2.80 -14.76 -7.03
C GLY A 96 -3.63 -14.65 -5.74
N SER A 97 -3.09 -13.96 -4.75
CA SER A 97 -3.81 -13.61 -3.51
C SER A 97 -4.78 -12.44 -3.79
N PRO A 98 -5.93 -12.33 -3.07
CA PRO A 98 -6.81 -11.16 -3.13
C PRO A 98 -6.12 -9.83 -2.77
N LEU A 99 -4.90 -9.87 -2.25
CA LEU A 99 -4.06 -8.69 -2.00
C LEU A 99 -3.49 -8.05 -3.28
N LEU A 100 -3.55 -8.73 -4.43
CA LEU A 100 -3.06 -8.23 -5.72
C LEU A 100 -4.21 -7.70 -6.56
N THR A 101 -4.14 -6.42 -6.93
CA THR A 101 -5.11 -5.81 -7.86
C THR A 101 -4.68 -6.03 -9.30
N CYS A 102 -5.30 -7.00 -9.95
CA CYS A 102 -5.03 -7.36 -11.35
C CYS A 102 -5.26 -6.25 -12.36
N ALA A 103 -6.08 -5.24 -12.03
CA ALA A 103 -6.28 -4.06 -12.85
C ALA A 103 -5.02 -3.22 -13.04
N SER A 104 -4.02 -3.35 -12.16
CA SER A 104 -2.76 -2.61 -12.22
C SER A 104 -1.58 -3.46 -12.69
N LEU A 105 -1.81 -4.75 -13.00
CA LEU A 105 -0.78 -5.65 -13.48
C LEU A 105 -0.70 -5.59 -15.01
N ASN A 106 0.51 -5.42 -15.53
CA ASN A 106 0.80 -5.54 -16.95
C ASN A 106 1.77 -6.69 -17.16
N VAL A 107 1.52 -7.50 -18.19
CA VAL A 107 2.38 -8.60 -18.60
C VAL A 107 2.94 -8.29 -19.97
N ASN A 108 4.24 -8.54 -20.15
CA ASN A 108 4.92 -8.48 -21.43
C ASN A 108 5.60 -9.83 -21.66
N VAL A 109 5.23 -10.52 -22.74
CA VAL A 109 5.80 -11.80 -23.15
C VAL A 109 6.54 -11.59 -24.47
N GLN A 110 7.83 -11.88 -24.49
CA GLN A 110 8.65 -11.79 -25.69
C GLN A 110 8.90 -13.19 -26.26
N THR A 111 8.74 -13.33 -27.57
CA THR A 111 9.09 -14.56 -28.29
C THR A 111 10.28 -14.29 -29.20
N PHE A 112 11.21 -15.25 -29.27
CA PHE A 112 12.39 -15.14 -30.12
C PHE A 112 12.50 -16.39 -31.01
N PRO A 113 12.86 -16.23 -32.29
CA PRO A 113 12.94 -17.35 -33.22
C PRO A 113 14.15 -18.28 -32.96
N SER A 114 15.15 -17.82 -32.21
CA SER A 114 16.33 -18.61 -31.82
C SER A 114 16.98 -18.02 -30.56
N PHE A 115 17.76 -18.84 -29.84
CA PHE A 115 18.53 -18.38 -28.67
C PHE A 115 19.55 -17.28 -29.03
N SER A 116 20.12 -17.31 -30.24
CA SER A 116 21.03 -16.28 -30.74
C SER A 116 20.35 -14.95 -31.05
N ALA A 117 19.02 -14.92 -31.16
CA ALA A 117 18.22 -13.72 -31.44
C ALA A 117 17.63 -13.08 -30.17
N ILE A 118 17.98 -13.57 -28.98
CA ILE A 118 17.49 -12.99 -27.71
C ILE A 118 18.12 -11.60 -27.54
N THR A 119 17.27 -10.58 -27.61
CA THR A 119 17.65 -9.20 -27.28
C THR A 119 16.90 -8.79 -26.02
N GLN A 120 17.62 -8.24 -25.04
CA GLN A 120 17.01 -7.75 -23.81
C GLN A 120 16.32 -6.40 -24.09
N VAL A 121 15.05 -6.47 -24.48
CA VAL A 121 14.23 -5.28 -24.71
C VAL A 121 13.74 -4.78 -23.37
N ASN A 122 13.99 -3.51 -23.04
CA ASN A 122 13.37 -2.91 -21.88
C ASN A 122 11.85 -2.80 -22.14
N PRO A 123 10.99 -3.45 -21.34
CA PRO A 123 9.55 -3.35 -21.51
C PRO A 123 9.03 -1.92 -21.23
N VAL A 124 9.86 -1.03 -20.67
CA VAL A 124 9.56 0.39 -20.49
C VAL A 124 10.37 1.22 -21.49
N VAL A 125 9.67 1.86 -22.42
CA VAL A 125 10.27 2.74 -23.44
C VAL A 125 9.68 4.14 -23.27
N ASN A 126 10.54 5.16 -23.12
CA ASN A 126 10.14 6.56 -22.90
C ASN A 126 9.18 6.75 -21.70
N GLY A 127 9.33 5.95 -20.64
CA GLY A 127 8.50 6.02 -19.43
C GLY A 127 7.14 5.32 -19.54
N ASN A 128 6.83 4.69 -20.67
CA ASN A 128 5.59 3.93 -20.86
C ASN A 128 5.89 2.43 -20.96
N PHE A 129 5.02 1.61 -20.37
CA PHE A 129 5.06 0.17 -20.51
C PHE A 129 4.61 -0.20 -21.93
N ASN A 130 5.51 -0.82 -22.70
CA ASN A 130 5.21 -1.31 -24.03
C ASN A 130 4.41 -2.60 -23.93
N THR A 131 3.12 -2.52 -24.27
CA THR A 131 2.16 -3.63 -24.32
C THR A 131 2.06 -4.28 -25.70
N SER A 132 2.93 -3.91 -26.66
CA SER A 132 2.80 -4.28 -28.09
C SER A 132 3.49 -5.59 -28.48
N THR A 133 3.40 -6.61 -27.63
CA THR A 133 3.83 -7.98 -27.95
C THR A 133 2.81 -8.98 -27.45
#